data_AF-A0A1Y1MQQ6-F1
#
_entry.id   AF-A0A1Y1MQQ6-F1
#
_cell.length_a   1.000
_cell.length_b   1.000
_cell.length_c   1.000
_cell.angle_alpha   90.00
_cell.angle_beta   90.00
_cell.angle_gamma   90.00
#
_symmetry.space_group_name_H-M   'P 1'
#
loop_
_entity.id
_entity.type
_entity.pdbx_description
1 polymer ?
#
loop_
_entity_poly.entity_id
_entity_poly.type
_entity_poly.pdbx_seq_one_letter_code
_entity_poly.pdbx_strand_id
1 'polypeptide(L)'
;MSSEAGTSKGNEIFTELYFLIQKCLSVSPLKETHQMLVKELESSNILPNRLDWKGNEHRRNLAELEKHYPHIGPDYLLKICSRLGCILDRELPPSIKRAPSLLGAGRQSLLRRTDHKRCNNAQLYYAARIHGKPLLDPPFLKSTHNIVNVCIGRQMSGPTTRHLVVGSSRYANLQLQRRTLGHLSAVYCLLFDRTGRFIVTVW
;
A
#
# COMPACT_ATOMS: atom_id res chain seq x y z
N MET A 1 13.92 -26.51 -0.20
CA MET A 1 15.26 -25.87 -0.13
C MET A 1 15.26 -24.37 -0.46
N SER A 2 14.11 -23.73 -0.70
CA SER A 2 14.05 -22.28 -1.01
C SER A 2 13.61 -21.40 0.18
N SER A 3 13.24 -22.00 1.30
CA SER A 3 12.70 -21.32 2.49
C SER A 3 13.75 -20.91 3.52
N GLU A 4 14.90 -21.60 3.61
CA GLU A 4 15.97 -21.30 4.60
C GLU A 4 16.86 -20.10 4.19
N ALA A 5 16.98 -19.84 2.88
CA ALA A 5 17.72 -18.68 2.39
C ALA A 5 17.01 -17.34 2.73
N GLY A 6 15.69 -17.37 2.93
CA GLY A 6 14.90 -16.20 3.31
C GLY A 6 15.07 -15.82 4.78
N THR A 7 15.21 -16.81 5.68
CA THR A 7 15.45 -16.60 7.11
C THR A 7 16.87 -16.14 7.41
N SER A 8 17.87 -16.68 6.71
CA SER A 8 19.27 -16.23 6.85
C SER A 8 19.45 -14.76 6.45
N LYS A 9 18.90 -14.33 5.30
CA LYS A 9 18.95 -12.92 4.87
C LYS A 9 18.17 -11.98 5.79
N GLY A 10 17.03 -12.44 6.32
CA GLY A 10 16.27 -11.68 7.30
C GLY A 10 17.11 -11.40 8.55
N ASN A 11 17.80 -12.42 9.06
CA ASN A 11 18.65 -12.33 10.24
C ASN A 11 19.83 -11.37 10.03
N GLU A 12 20.50 -11.40 8.87
CA GLU A 12 21.57 -10.44 8.53
C GLU A 12 21.09 -8.99 8.63
N ILE A 13 19.93 -8.67 8.04
CA ILE A 13 19.34 -7.33 8.09
C ILE A 13 19.00 -6.93 9.53
N PHE A 14 18.51 -7.86 10.35
CA PHE A 14 18.26 -7.57 11.77
C PHE A 14 19.54 -7.19 12.50
N THR A 15 20.66 -7.88 12.27
CA THR A 15 21.95 -7.54 12.91
C THR A 15 22.45 -6.16 12.50
N GLU A 16 22.32 -5.78 11.23
CA GLU A 16 22.65 -4.44 10.74
C GLU A 16 21.73 -3.37 11.36
N LEU A 17 20.43 -3.68 11.49
CA LEU A 17 19.46 -2.77 12.09
C LEU A 17 19.80 -2.48 13.56
N TYR A 18 20.20 -3.49 14.34
CA TYR A 18 20.62 -3.29 15.73
C TYR A 18 21.82 -2.35 15.84
N PHE A 19 22.80 -2.49 14.94
CA PHE A 19 23.93 -1.57 14.86
C PHE A 19 23.49 -0.13 14.53
N LEU A 20 22.56 0.03 13.58
CA LEU A 20 22.02 1.35 13.24
C LEU A 20 21.24 1.99 14.40
N ILE A 21 20.44 1.20 15.13
CA ILE A 21 19.68 1.67 16.30
C ILE A 21 20.65 2.12 17.40
N GLN A 22 21.68 1.33 17.69
CA GLN A 22 22.72 1.69 18.65
C GLN A 22 23.37 3.04 18.29
N LYS A 23 23.73 3.24 17.01
CA LYS A 23 24.29 4.52 16.53
C LYS A 23 23.31 5.68 16.69
N CYS A 24 22.03 5.49 16.39
CA CYS A 24 21.01 6.54 16.59
C CYS A 24 20.89 6.93 18.07
N LEU A 25 20.96 5.94 18.97
CA LEU A 25 20.83 6.18 20.41
C LEU A 25 22.05 6.89 21.01
N SER A 26 23.21 6.89 20.35
CA SER A 26 24.41 7.60 20.85
C SER A 26 24.22 9.12 21.00
N VAL A 27 23.36 9.73 20.17
CA VAL A 27 23.02 11.17 20.20
C VAL A 27 21.70 11.44 20.92
N SER A 28 20.94 10.39 21.22
CA SER A 28 19.63 10.48 21.86
C SER A 28 19.72 10.88 23.34
N PRO A 29 18.70 11.55 23.91
CA PRO A 29 18.62 11.79 25.36
C PRO A 29 18.58 10.49 26.19
N LEU A 30 18.25 9.35 25.59
CA LEU A 30 18.10 8.05 26.24
C LEU A 30 19.44 7.33 26.47
N LYS A 31 20.36 7.95 27.20
CA LYS A 31 21.74 7.44 27.43
C LYS A 31 21.79 6.09 28.15
N GLU A 32 20.91 5.87 29.13
CA GLU A 32 20.85 4.62 29.89
C GLU A 32 20.49 3.44 28.99
N THR A 33 19.49 3.63 28.12
CA THR A 33 19.07 2.60 27.17
C THR A 33 20.19 2.27 26.17
N HIS A 34 20.96 3.28 25.74
CA HIS A 34 22.11 3.06 24.87
C HIS A 34 23.17 2.18 25.54
N GLN A 35 23.51 2.48 26.79
CA GLN A 35 24.51 1.70 27.54
C GLN A 35 24.06 0.26 27.80
N MET A 36 22.78 0.04 28.13
CA MET A 36 22.23 -1.31 28.29
C MET A 36 22.23 -2.08 26.99
N LEU A 37 21.80 -1.46 25.89
CA LEU A 37 21.81 -2.07 24.56
C LEU A 37 23.23 -2.50 24.14
N VAL A 38 24.24 -1.67 24.40
CA VAL A 38 25.65 -2.00 24.11
C VAL A 38 26.09 -3.24 24.89
N LYS A 39 25.79 -3.31 26.20
CA LYS A 39 26.11 -4.48 27.04
C LYS A 39 25.37 -5.74 26.57
N GLU A 40 24.09 -5.62 26.21
CA GLU A 40 23.30 -6.72 25.69
C GLU A 40 23.85 -7.22 24.35
N LEU A 41 24.25 -6.32 23.44
CA LEU A 41 24.83 -6.70 22.14
C LEU A 41 26.14 -7.47 22.30
N GLU A 42 27.02 -7.03 23.22
CA GLU A 42 28.26 -7.73 23.55
C GLU A 42 27.99 -9.10 24.20
N SER A 43 26.97 -9.20 25.05
CA SER A 43 26.62 -10.44 25.75
C SER A 43 25.94 -11.47 24.83
N SER A 44 25.04 -11.02 23.97
CA SER A 44 24.20 -11.87 23.12
C SER A 44 24.86 -12.28 21.80
N ASN A 45 26.00 -11.69 21.42
CA ASN A 45 26.75 -12.00 20.19
C ASN A 45 25.89 -11.91 18.90
N ILE A 46 24.99 -10.92 18.81
CA ILE A 46 24.04 -10.76 17.68
C ILE A 46 24.67 -9.93 16.52
N LEU A 47 25.94 -9.54 16.62
CA LEU A 47 26.61 -8.71 15.61
C LEU A 47 27.02 -9.53 14.37
N PRO A 48 27.10 -8.90 13.19
CA PRO A 48 27.48 -9.61 11.97
C PRO A 48 28.94 -10.10 12.05
N ASN A 49 29.11 -11.43 11.94
CA ASN A 49 30.42 -12.07 11.94
C ASN A 49 31.28 -11.61 10.74
N ARG A 50 32.60 -11.67 10.91
CA ARG A 50 33.56 -11.51 9.83
C ARG A 50 33.86 -12.85 9.21
N LEU A 51 33.97 -12.92 7.89
CA LEU A 51 34.58 -14.05 7.22
C LEU A 51 36.05 -13.75 6.91
N ASP A 52 36.91 -14.69 7.23
CA ASP A 52 38.29 -14.70 6.78
C ASP A 52 38.39 -15.12 5.31
N TRP A 53 39.53 -14.85 4.68
CA TRP A 53 39.82 -15.28 3.31
C TRP A 53 39.84 -16.81 3.14
N LYS A 54 39.94 -17.56 4.24
CA LYS A 54 39.79 -19.02 4.30
C LYS A 54 38.34 -19.49 4.52
N GLY A 55 37.39 -18.57 4.69
CA GLY A 55 35.98 -18.87 4.95
C GLY A 55 35.62 -19.11 6.42
N ASN A 56 36.52 -18.85 7.36
CA ASN A 56 36.23 -19.01 8.79
C ASN A 56 35.49 -17.78 9.36
N GLU A 57 34.52 -18.00 10.22
CA GLU A 57 33.79 -16.93 10.91
C GLU A 57 34.51 -16.47 12.18
N HIS A 58 34.76 -15.16 12.26
CA HIS A 58 35.34 -14.49 13.42
C HIS A 58 34.35 -13.50 14.01
N ARG A 59 34.30 -13.49 15.35
CA ARG A 59 33.47 -12.55 16.10
C ARG A 59 34.02 -11.14 15.96
N ARG A 60 33.13 -10.16 15.78
CA ARG A 60 33.46 -8.74 15.73
C ARG A 60 32.98 -8.03 16.98
N ASN A 61 33.82 -7.12 17.48
CA ASN A 61 33.41 -6.20 18.53
C ASN A 61 32.75 -4.94 17.93
N LEU A 62 31.96 -4.24 18.75
CA LEU A 62 31.31 -3.00 18.34
C LEU A 62 32.32 -1.95 17.84
N ALA A 63 33.41 -1.73 18.58
CA ALA A 63 34.45 -0.77 18.21
C ALA A 63 35.11 -1.10 16.85
N GLU A 64 35.26 -2.39 16.52
CA GLU A 64 35.80 -2.82 15.23
C GLU A 64 34.80 -2.57 14.10
N LEU A 65 33.52 -2.77 14.37
CA LEU A 65 32.43 -2.53 13.41
C LEU A 65 32.29 -1.03 13.09
N GLU A 66 32.43 -0.17 14.10
CA GLU A 66 32.45 1.29 13.89
C GLU A 66 33.64 1.73 13.04
N LYS A 67 34.81 1.12 13.23
CA LYS A 67 36.00 1.39 12.41
C LYS A 67 35.81 0.94 10.96
N HIS A 68 35.10 -0.17 10.74
CA HIS A 68 34.81 -0.67 9.40
C HIS A 68 33.80 0.21 8.65
N TYR A 69 32.85 0.82 9.37
CA TYR A 69 31.79 1.65 8.79
C TYR A 69 31.83 3.11 9.27
N PRO A 70 32.88 3.89 8.91
CA PRO A 70 33.04 5.27 9.38
C PRO A 70 32.01 6.24 8.79
N HIS A 71 31.37 5.89 7.68
CA HIS A 71 30.37 6.73 7.02
C HIS A 71 28.99 6.68 7.69
N ILE A 72 28.77 5.73 8.62
CA ILE A 72 27.51 5.57 9.33
C ILE A 72 27.50 6.52 10.53
N GLY A 73 26.96 7.71 10.30
CA GLY A 73 26.67 8.67 11.36
C GLY A 73 25.41 8.31 12.17
N PRO A 74 25.18 8.99 13.30
CA PRO A 74 23.99 8.77 14.14
C PRO A 74 22.67 9.07 13.41
N ASP A 75 22.66 10.02 12.47
CA ASP A 75 21.46 10.39 11.69
C ASP A 75 21.19 9.45 10.50
N TYR A 76 22.02 8.43 10.29
CA TYR A 76 21.98 7.61 9.08
C TYR A 76 20.64 6.88 8.91
N LEU A 77 20.09 6.31 9.99
CA LEU A 77 18.79 5.63 9.96
C LEU A 77 17.66 6.60 9.57
N LEU A 78 17.67 7.83 10.10
CA LEU A 78 16.68 8.86 9.75
C LEU A 78 16.78 9.27 8.27
N LYS A 79 17.99 9.35 7.74
CA LYS A 79 18.23 9.60 6.30
C LYS A 79 17.72 8.45 5.42
N ILE A 80 17.86 7.20 5.87
CA ILE A 80 17.27 6.05 5.16
C ILE A 80 15.75 6.16 5.17
N CYS A 81 15.14 6.35 6.34
CA CYS A 81 13.69 6.42 6.49
C CYS A 81 13.06 7.54 5.64
N SER A 82 13.72 8.71 5.58
CA SER A 82 13.26 9.83 4.73
C SER A 82 13.37 9.54 3.23
N ARG A 83 14.48 8.92 2.78
CA ARG A 83 14.67 8.53 1.37
C ARG A 83 13.70 7.43 0.93
N LEU A 84 13.45 6.45 1.80
CA LEU A 84 12.49 5.37 1.54
C LEU A 84 11.09 5.92 1.27
N GLY A 85 10.65 6.92 2.05
CA GLY A 85 9.38 7.60 1.80
C GLY A 85 9.29 8.18 0.39
N CYS A 86 10.32 8.92 -0.05
CA CYS A 86 10.34 9.51 -1.39
C CYS A 86 10.31 8.47 -2.52
N ILE A 87 11.07 7.37 -2.38
CA ILE A 87 11.11 6.28 -3.37
C ILE A 87 9.73 5.59 -3.43
N LEU A 88 9.14 5.29 -2.28
CA LEU A 88 7.83 4.68 -2.19
C LEU A 88 6.72 5.58 -2.74
N ASP A 89 6.82 6.90 -2.55
CA ASP A 89 5.83 7.86 -3.06
C ASP A 89 5.85 7.96 -4.60
N ARG A 90 7.00 7.67 -5.23
CA ARG A 90 7.13 7.59 -6.68
C ARG A 90 6.40 6.37 -7.26
N GLU A 91 6.60 5.21 -6.66
CA GLU A 91 6.00 3.95 -7.13
C GLU A 91 4.53 3.81 -6.74
N LEU A 92 4.20 4.20 -5.51
CA LEU A 92 2.87 4.07 -4.92
C LEU A 92 2.45 5.41 -4.35
N PRO A 93 1.69 6.25 -5.06
CA PRO A 93 1.35 7.58 -4.55
C PRO A 93 0.48 7.48 -3.28
N PRO A 94 0.83 8.17 -2.18
CA PRO A 94 0.00 8.23 -0.99
C PRO A 94 -1.30 9.01 -1.26
N SER A 95 -2.31 8.79 -0.41
CA SER A 95 -3.55 9.58 -0.47
C SER A 95 -3.33 11.09 -0.26
N ILE A 96 -2.29 11.45 0.51
CA ILE A 96 -1.92 12.84 0.81
C ILE A 96 -0.47 13.04 0.41
N LYS A 97 -0.21 13.96 -0.52
CA LYS A 97 1.11 14.16 -1.16
C LYS A 97 2.15 14.90 -0.30
N ARG A 98 1.76 15.45 0.86
CA ARG A 98 2.59 16.42 1.62
C ARG A 98 2.77 16.08 3.10
N ALA A 99 2.49 14.85 3.51
CA ALA A 99 2.65 14.41 4.89
C ALA A 99 3.40 13.07 4.93
N PRO A 100 4.74 13.07 4.82
CA PRO A 100 5.52 11.87 5.05
C PRO A 100 5.46 11.53 6.54
N SER A 101 4.91 10.36 6.87
CA SER A 101 4.86 9.83 8.23
C SER A 101 5.40 8.42 8.25
N LEU A 102 6.40 8.16 9.10
CA LEU A 102 6.92 6.80 9.32
C LEU A 102 5.91 5.92 10.09
N LEU A 103 5.03 6.56 10.85
CA LEU A 103 3.99 5.92 11.69
C LEU A 103 2.62 5.93 11.01
N GLY A 104 2.56 6.23 9.70
CA GLY A 104 1.33 6.22 8.93
C GLY A 104 0.71 4.82 8.89
N ALA A 105 -0.61 4.76 8.99
CA ALA A 105 -1.36 3.51 8.86
C ALA A 105 -2.09 3.42 7.52
N GLY A 106 -2.41 2.20 7.09
CA GLY A 106 -3.18 1.94 5.88
C GLY A 106 -2.51 2.52 4.62
N ARG A 107 -3.19 3.44 3.91
CA ARG A 107 -2.69 4.04 2.66
C ARG A 107 -1.51 5.00 2.84
N GLN A 108 -1.27 5.43 4.08
CA GLN A 108 -0.11 6.26 4.44
C GLN A 108 1.03 5.42 5.04
N SER A 109 0.87 4.10 5.14
CA SER A 109 1.93 3.20 5.59
C SER A 109 3.08 3.16 4.58
N LEU A 110 4.31 3.08 5.08
CA LEU A 110 5.49 2.79 4.26
C LEU A 110 5.46 1.35 3.71
N LEU A 111 4.75 0.44 4.37
CA LEU A 111 4.61 -0.96 3.96
C LEU A 111 3.41 -1.16 3.02
N ARG A 112 2.98 -0.10 2.34
CA ARG A 112 1.79 -0.14 1.50
C ARG A 112 2.00 -1.04 0.28
N ARG A 113 0.99 -1.86 -0.03
CA ARG A 113 0.95 -2.71 -1.23
C ARG A 113 -0.11 -2.24 -2.21
N THR A 114 0.07 -2.59 -3.49
CA THR A 114 -0.95 -2.41 -4.55
C THR A 114 -2.29 -3.03 -4.18
N ASP A 115 -2.24 -4.08 -3.35
CA ASP A 115 -3.37 -4.95 -3.03
C ASP A 115 -4.17 -4.46 -1.82
N HIS A 116 -3.95 -3.23 -1.34
CA HIS A 116 -4.86 -2.64 -0.37
C HIS A 116 -6.26 -2.61 -0.95
N LYS A 117 -7.06 -3.60 -0.56
CA LYS A 117 -8.46 -3.78 -0.92
C LYS A 117 -9.12 -2.41 -0.80
N ARG A 118 -9.78 -1.99 -1.88
CA ARG A 118 -10.56 -0.77 -1.91
C ARG A 118 -11.41 -0.74 -0.65
N CYS A 119 -11.05 0.15 0.28
CA CYS A 119 -11.76 0.27 1.53
C CYS A 119 -13.18 0.69 1.16
N ASN A 120 -14.13 -0.22 1.28
CA ASN A 120 -15.53 0.17 1.20
C ASN A 120 -15.75 1.10 2.38
N ASN A 121 -16.08 2.35 2.11
CA ASN A 121 -16.42 3.29 3.18
C ASN A 121 -17.53 2.66 4.03
N ALA A 122 -17.41 2.80 5.35
CA ALA A 122 -18.41 2.34 6.30
C ALA A 122 -19.77 2.98 5.97
N GLN A 123 -20.88 2.33 6.35
CA GLN A 123 -22.23 2.86 6.11
C GLN A 123 -22.40 4.28 6.65
N LEU A 124 -21.82 4.57 7.81
CA LEU A 124 -21.81 5.89 8.45
C LEU A 124 -21.28 7.00 7.52
N TYR A 125 -20.28 6.70 6.69
CA TYR A 125 -19.71 7.68 5.75
C TYR A 125 -20.76 8.24 4.79
N TYR A 126 -21.67 7.39 4.31
CA TYR A 126 -22.71 7.81 3.35
C TYR A 126 -23.88 8.51 4.02
N ALA A 127 -24.06 8.34 5.33
CA ALA A 127 -25.07 9.05 6.12
C ALA A 127 -24.55 10.41 6.65
N ALA A 128 -23.23 10.55 6.79
CA ALA A 128 -22.60 11.76 7.31
C ALA A 128 -22.81 12.97 6.39
N ARG A 129 -23.13 14.12 6.99
CA ARG A 129 -23.34 15.39 6.29
C ARG A 129 -22.68 16.55 7.01
N ILE A 130 -22.20 17.51 6.24
CA ILE A 130 -21.70 18.80 6.71
C ILE A 130 -22.58 19.87 6.06
N HIS A 131 -23.23 20.70 6.88
CA HIS A 131 -24.19 21.74 6.43
C HIS A 131 -25.27 21.20 5.47
N GLY A 132 -25.81 20.01 5.76
CA GLY A 132 -26.85 19.37 4.94
C GLY A 132 -26.35 18.72 3.64
N LYS A 133 -25.06 18.86 3.30
CA LYS A 133 -24.46 18.28 2.10
C LYS A 133 -23.70 16.98 2.43
N PRO A 134 -23.77 15.96 1.55
CA PRO A 134 -22.98 14.74 1.72
C PRO A 134 -21.48 15.04 1.62
N LEU A 135 -20.66 14.22 2.28
CA LEU A 135 -19.20 14.36 2.23
C LEU A 135 -18.67 14.13 0.80
N LEU A 136 -17.70 14.96 0.39
CA LEU A 136 -16.99 14.82 -0.88
C LEU A 136 -15.81 13.88 -0.71
N ASP A 137 -15.64 12.96 -1.66
CA ASP A 137 -14.45 12.12 -1.71
C ASP A 137 -13.21 12.98 -2.01
N PRO A 138 -12.06 12.70 -1.37
CA PRO A 138 -10.82 13.35 -1.72
C PRO A 138 -10.45 13.00 -3.17
N PRO A 139 -9.91 13.94 -3.97
CA PRO A 139 -9.68 13.76 -5.41
C PRO A 139 -8.72 12.61 -5.75
N PHE A 140 -7.86 12.21 -4.82
CA PHE A 140 -6.91 11.11 -4.99
C PHE A 140 -7.49 9.74 -4.59
N LEU A 141 -8.70 9.71 -4.04
CA LEU A 141 -9.37 8.49 -3.63
C LEU A 141 -10.00 7.81 -4.84
N LYS A 142 -9.30 6.81 -5.41
CA LYS A 142 -9.92 5.83 -6.32
C LYS A 142 -10.84 4.89 -5.52
N SER A 143 -11.95 5.41 -5.01
CA SER A 143 -12.93 4.66 -4.24
C SER A 143 -13.93 3.98 -5.17
N THR A 144 -14.14 2.68 -4.98
CA THR A 144 -15.36 2.05 -5.48
C THR A 144 -16.39 2.03 -4.37
N HIS A 145 -17.44 2.83 -4.54
CA HIS A 145 -18.54 2.90 -3.60
C HIS A 145 -19.42 1.65 -3.69
N ASN A 146 -19.73 1.08 -2.53
CA ASN A 146 -20.72 0.01 -2.44
C ASN A 146 -22.12 0.63 -2.63
N ILE A 147 -22.80 0.23 -3.71
CA ILE A 147 -24.12 0.76 -4.05
C ILE A 147 -25.15 0.55 -2.94
N VAL A 148 -25.07 -0.57 -2.23
CA VAL A 148 -25.99 -0.91 -1.13
C VAL A 148 -25.83 0.11 0.00
N ASN A 149 -24.60 0.37 0.42
CA ASN A 149 -24.32 1.36 1.48
C ASN A 149 -24.70 2.78 1.05
N VAL A 150 -24.53 3.13 -0.22
CA VAL A 150 -24.95 4.44 -0.76
C VAL A 150 -26.48 4.58 -0.74
N CYS A 151 -27.22 3.54 -1.12
CA CYS A 151 -28.68 3.55 -1.08
C CYS A 151 -29.21 3.64 0.36
N ILE A 152 -28.61 2.89 1.29
CA ILE A 152 -28.95 2.97 2.73
C ILE A 152 -28.67 4.38 3.26
N GLY A 153 -27.49 4.94 2.99
CA GLY A 153 -27.15 6.32 3.41
C GLY A 153 -28.10 7.37 2.82
N ARG A 154 -28.54 7.18 1.56
CA ARG A 154 -29.56 8.03 0.93
C ARG A 154 -30.91 7.94 1.64
N GLN A 155 -31.34 6.74 2.02
CA GLN A 155 -32.59 6.54 2.73
C GLN A 155 -32.57 7.15 4.12
N MET A 156 -31.44 7.04 4.83
CA MET A 156 -31.30 7.56 6.19
C MET A 156 -31.15 9.08 6.25
N SER A 157 -30.37 9.65 5.33
CA SER A 157 -29.89 11.04 5.46
C SER A 157 -30.39 11.95 4.32
N GLY A 158 -30.99 11.39 3.26
CA GLY A 158 -31.55 12.15 2.13
C GLY A 158 -30.66 12.16 0.87
N PRO A 159 -30.75 13.16 -0.02
CA PRO A 159 -30.12 13.11 -1.34
C PRO A 159 -28.59 12.98 -1.29
N THR A 160 -28.03 12.15 -2.16
CA THR A 160 -26.59 11.88 -2.29
C THR A 160 -26.06 12.36 -3.65
N THR A 161 -24.74 12.51 -3.80
CA THR A 161 -24.13 12.92 -5.07
C THR A 161 -24.15 11.80 -6.10
N ARG A 162 -24.48 12.13 -7.35
CA ARG A 162 -24.55 11.18 -8.48
C ARG A 162 -23.27 10.34 -8.65
N HIS A 163 -22.10 10.94 -8.38
CA HIS A 163 -20.80 10.26 -8.44
C HIS A 163 -20.72 9.02 -7.52
N LEU A 164 -21.37 9.05 -6.35
CA LEU A 164 -21.37 7.92 -5.40
C LEU A 164 -22.23 6.76 -5.91
N VAL A 165 -23.30 7.06 -6.64
CA VAL A 165 -24.25 6.07 -7.16
C VAL A 165 -23.74 5.45 -8.47
N VAL A 166 -23.40 6.31 -9.44
CA VAL A 166 -22.98 5.91 -10.80
C VAL A 166 -21.61 6.53 -11.10
N GLY A 167 -20.56 5.84 -10.65
CA GLY A 167 -19.19 6.21 -11.01
C GLY A 167 -18.89 5.97 -12.49
N SER A 168 -17.94 6.72 -13.05
CA SER A 168 -17.54 6.63 -14.46
C SER A 168 -17.13 5.21 -14.90
N SER A 169 -16.44 4.46 -14.03
CA SER A 169 -16.08 3.06 -14.30
C SER A 169 -17.29 2.14 -14.47
N ARG A 170 -18.40 2.36 -13.74
CA ARG A 170 -19.62 1.56 -13.93
C ARG A 170 -20.28 1.86 -15.27
N TYR A 171 -20.19 3.10 -15.75
CA TYR A 171 -20.72 3.45 -17.07
C TYR A 171 -19.97 2.70 -18.18
N ALA A 172 -18.65 2.62 -18.10
CA ALA A 172 -17.85 1.83 -19.06
C ALA A 172 -18.23 0.33 -19.02
N ASN A 173 -18.42 -0.25 -17.83
CA ASN A 173 -18.86 -1.64 -17.69
C ASN A 173 -20.27 -1.86 -18.24
N LEU A 174 -21.21 -0.93 -17.99
CA LEU A 174 -22.56 -0.99 -18.55
C LEU A 174 -22.54 -0.85 -20.08
N GLN A 175 -21.67 -0.01 -20.63
CA GLN A 175 -21.51 0.11 -22.07
C GLN A 175 -20.96 -1.18 -22.69
N LEU A 176 -19.96 -1.80 -22.05
CA LEU A 176 -19.44 -3.10 -22.47
C LEU A 176 -20.55 -4.15 -22.42
N GLN A 177 -21.28 -4.25 -21.31
CA GLN A 177 -22.40 -5.18 -21.16
C GLN A 177 -23.49 -4.95 -22.20
N ARG A 178 -23.83 -3.70 -22.52
CA ARG A 178 -24.78 -3.36 -23.59
C ARG A 178 -24.27 -3.79 -24.97
N ARG A 179 -22.98 -3.63 -25.26
CA ARG A 179 -22.37 -4.13 -26.50
C ARG A 179 -22.44 -5.66 -26.56
N THR A 180 -22.04 -6.34 -25.49
CA THR A 180 -22.10 -7.81 -25.40
C THR A 180 -23.53 -8.32 -25.56
N LEU A 181 -24.50 -7.71 -24.87
CA LEU A 181 -25.91 -8.08 -25.01
C LEU A 181 -26.43 -7.80 -26.42
N GLY A 182 -26.06 -6.67 -27.03
CA GLY A 182 -26.43 -6.35 -28.41
C GLY A 182 -25.91 -7.39 -29.40
N HIS A 183 -24.67 -7.86 -29.25
CA HIS A 183 -24.12 -8.95 -30.07
C HIS A 183 -24.74 -10.32 -29.77
N LEU A 184 -25.24 -10.55 -28.56
CA LEU A 184 -25.90 -11.81 -28.17
C LEU A 184 -27.39 -11.82 -28.53
N SER A 185 -28.02 -10.65 -28.66
CA SER A 185 -29.38 -10.52 -29.16
C SER A 185 -29.35 -10.41 -30.69
N ALA A 186 -29.20 -11.54 -31.38
CA ALA A 186 -29.40 -11.61 -32.81
C ALA A 186 -30.80 -11.10 -33.15
N VAL A 187 -30.88 -9.93 -33.79
CA VAL A 187 -32.15 -9.40 -34.28
C VAL A 187 -32.39 -10.03 -35.64
N TYR A 188 -33.34 -10.95 -35.70
CA TYR A 188 -33.76 -11.55 -36.96
C TYR A 188 -34.67 -10.55 -37.68
N CYS A 189 -34.16 -9.93 -38.74
CA CYS A 189 -35.02 -9.19 -39.66
C CYS A 189 -35.64 -10.21 -40.63
N LEU A 190 -36.97 -10.33 -40.61
CA LEU A 190 -37.77 -11.17 -41.50
C LEU A 190 -38.52 -10.27 -42.48
N LEU A 191 -38.17 -10.32 -43.76
CA LEU A 191 -38.90 -9.61 -44.81
C LEU A 191 -39.71 -10.62 -45.63
N PHE A 192 -41.02 -10.41 -45.74
CA PHE A 192 -41.93 -11.23 -46.54
C PHE A 192 -42.27 -10.53 -47.86
N ASP A 193 -42.18 -11.26 -48.96
CA ASP A 193 -42.72 -10.84 -50.24
C ASP A 193 -44.19 -11.31 -50.39
N ARG A 194 -44.96 -10.64 -51.25
CA ARG A 194 -46.35 -11.02 -51.58
C ARG A 194 -46.47 -12.40 -52.24
N THR A 195 -45.34 -12.96 -52.68
CA THR A 195 -45.24 -14.33 -53.21
C THR A 195 -45.03 -15.40 -52.14
N GLY A 196 -44.95 -15.03 -50.85
CA GLY A 196 -44.74 -15.95 -49.73
C GLY A 196 -43.27 -16.35 -49.50
N ARG A 197 -42.33 -15.79 -50.27
CA ARG A 197 -40.89 -15.96 -50.04
C ARG A 197 -40.42 -15.02 -48.93
N PHE A 198 -39.48 -15.48 -48.12
CA PHE A 198 -38.92 -14.68 -47.03
C PHE A 198 -37.39 -14.64 -47.08
N ILE A 199 -36.83 -13.51 -46.64
CA ILE A 199 -35.38 -13.34 -46.45
C ILE A 199 -35.16 -13.09 -44.95
N VAL A 200 -34.30 -13.92 -44.36
CA VAL A 200 -33.82 -13.75 -42.98
C VAL A 200 -32.43 -13.15 -43.02
N THR A 201 -32.25 -11.99 -42.40
CA THR A 201 -30.91 -11.45 -42.14
C THR A 201 -30.66 -11.40 -40.64
N VAL A 202 -29.51 -11.94 -40.22
CA VAL A 202 -29.03 -11.88 -38.84
C VAL A 202 -28.00 -10.75 -38.75
N TRP A 203 -28.18 -9.85 -37.77
CA TRP A 203 -27.23 -8.82 -37.38
C TRP A 203 -26.70 -9.08 -35.97
#